data_AF-A0A679I258-F1
#
_entry.id   AF-A0A679I258-F1
#
_cell.length_a   1.000
_cell.length_b   1.000
_cell.length_c   1.000
_cell.angle_alpha   90.00
_cell.angle_beta   90.00
_cell.angle_gamma   90.00
#
_symmetry.space_group_name_H-M   'P 1'
#
loop_
_entity.id
_entity.type
_entity.pdbx_description
1 polymer ?
#
loop_
_entity_poly.entity_id
_entity_poly.type
_entity_poly.pdbx_seq_one_letter_code
_entity_poly.pdbx_strand_id
1 'polypeptide(L)'
;MNSLLPTWAQSGTTILFTSWILWVESGSLLDLVNKQTRWSIYEAYESREECKRDMKGLINSIKTSAIDRGEKVSDSERNALVFEKRGVSRSAHYYCLPADLDPRPRN
;
A
#
# COMPACT_ATOMS: atom_id res chain seq x y z
N MET A 1 -27.38 -38.45 26.68
CA MET A 1 -26.93 -37.08 26.36
C MET A 1 -25.80 -37.20 25.36
N ASN A 2 -26.12 -37.15 24.07
CA ASN A 2 -25.13 -37.22 22.99
C ASN A 2 -24.99 -35.82 22.39
N SER A 3 -23.89 -35.14 22.73
CA SER A 3 -23.53 -33.86 22.11
C SER A 3 -22.97 -34.14 20.72
N LEU A 4 -23.81 -33.98 19.70
CA LEU A 4 -23.38 -33.92 18.31
C LEU A 4 -22.85 -32.50 18.06
N LEU A 5 -21.53 -32.33 18.16
CA LEU A 5 -20.87 -31.13 17.64
C LEU A 5 -20.87 -31.19 16.11
N PRO A 6 -21.15 -30.07 15.42
CA PRO A 6 -21.18 -30.05 13.97
C PRO A 6 -19.79 -30.25 13.35
N THR A 7 -19.74 -31.01 12.26
CA THR A 7 -18.55 -31.52 11.55
C THR A 7 -17.63 -30.48 10.92
N TRP A 8 -17.88 -29.18 11.08
CA TRP A 8 -16.96 -28.12 10.62
C TRP A 8 -15.91 -27.73 11.66
N ALA A 9 -16.05 -28.17 12.92
CA ALA A 9 -15.11 -27.85 14.00
C ALA A 9 -13.85 -28.75 14.04
N GLN A 10 -13.65 -29.64 13.05
CA GLN A 10 -12.64 -30.71 13.09
C GLN A 10 -11.47 -30.58 12.11
N SER A 11 -11.28 -29.44 11.45
CA SER A 11 -10.04 -29.17 10.73
C SER A 11 -9.39 -27.91 11.26
N GLY A 12 -8.45 -28.10 12.18
CA GLY A 12 -7.38 -27.15 12.47
C GLY A 12 -6.44 -27.04 11.27
N THR A 13 -6.97 -26.62 10.12
CA THR A 13 -6.15 -26.05 9.06
C THR A 13 -5.92 -24.62 9.51
N THR A 14 -4.76 -24.34 10.08
CA THR A 14 -4.24 -22.97 10.08
C THR A 14 -4.05 -22.63 8.61
N ILE A 15 -5.10 -22.14 7.95
CA ILE A 15 -4.96 -21.50 6.66
C ILE A 15 -4.08 -20.29 6.99
N LEU A 16 -2.80 -20.39 6.66
CA LEU A 16 -1.90 -19.26 6.64
C LEU A 16 -2.41 -18.35 5.52
N PHE A 17 -3.48 -17.60 5.80
CA PHE A 17 -3.88 -16.51 4.94
C PHE A 17 -2.73 -15.52 4.98
N THR A 18 -1.89 -15.56 3.95
CA THR A 18 -0.87 -14.53 3.75
C THR A 18 -1.63 -13.26 3.42
N SER A 19 -1.88 -12.43 4.43
CA SER A 19 -2.43 -11.11 4.22
C SER A 19 -1.47 -10.27 3.38
N TRP A 20 -2.02 -9.34 2.61
CA TRP A 20 -1.28 -8.42 1.77
C TRP A 20 -1.42 -7.02 2.35
N ILE A 21 -0.32 -6.31 2.51
CA ILE A 21 -0.28 -4.97 3.07
C ILE A 21 -0.03 -3.98 1.95
N LEU A 22 -0.84 -2.92 1.91
CA LEU A 22 -0.59 -1.75 1.09
C LEU A 22 0.35 -0.80 1.83
N TRP A 23 1.60 -0.78 1.39
CA TRP A 23 2.63 0.13 1.86
C TRP A 23 2.70 1.38 0.99
N VAL A 24 3.03 2.49 1.63
CA VAL A 24 3.31 3.77 0.99
C VAL A 24 4.67 4.26 1.44
N GLU A 25 5.56 4.48 0.47
CA GLU A 25 6.80 5.22 0.65
C GLU A 25 6.61 6.64 0.14
N SER A 26 6.86 7.65 0.97
CA SER A 26 6.66 9.05 0.59
C SER A 26 7.80 9.94 1.06
N GLY A 27 8.10 10.97 0.28
CA GLY A 27 9.18 11.91 0.59
C GLY A 27 9.32 12.99 -0.46
N SER A 28 10.16 14.00 -0.20
CA SER A 28 10.63 14.86 -1.28
C SER A 28 11.51 14.06 -2.25
N LEU A 29 11.71 14.59 -3.45
CA LEU A 29 12.58 13.95 -4.44
C LEU A 29 14.02 13.79 -3.92
N LEU A 30 14.49 14.71 -3.08
CA LEU A 30 15.78 14.62 -2.38
C LEU A 30 15.77 13.53 -1.29
N ASP A 31 14.65 13.34 -0.59
CA ASP A 31 14.54 12.32 0.46
C ASP A 31 14.58 10.91 -0.12
N LEU A 32 13.98 10.70 -1.30
CA LEU A 32 14.10 9.45 -2.06
C LEU A 32 15.57 9.11 -2.37
N VAL A 33 16.32 10.08 -2.91
CA VAL A 33 17.74 9.90 -3.25
C VAL A 33 18.56 9.60 -2.01
N ASN A 34 18.27 10.28 -0.90
CA ASN A 34 18.98 10.12 0.37
C ASN A 34 18.44 8.98 1.26
N LYS A 35 17.46 8.20 0.78
CA LYS A 35 16.79 7.12 1.53
C LYS A 35 16.21 7.57 2.88
N GLN A 36 15.81 8.84 2.99
CA GLN A 36 15.14 9.41 4.17
C GLN A 36 13.61 9.46 3.97
N THR A 37 13.08 8.50 3.23
CA THR A 37 11.66 8.39 2.95
C THR A 37 10.87 7.95 4.17
N ARG A 38 9.62 8.39 4.24
CA ARG A 38 8.67 7.95 5.24
C ARG A 38 7.87 6.77 4.69
N TRP A 39 7.92 5.67 5.43
CA TRP A 39 7.10 4.49 5.19
C TRP A 39 5.85 4.51 6.05
N SER A 40 4.71 4.11 5.49
CA SER A 40 3.44 4.00 6.21
C SER A 40 2.63 2.86 5.64
N ILE A 41 1.82 2.24 6.50
CA ILE A 41 0.83 1.23 6.10
C ILE A 41 -0.48 1.96 5.85
N TYR A 42 -1.11 1.66 4.72
CA TYR A 42 -2.45 2.15 4.41
C TYR A 42 -3.51 1.18 4.95
N GLU A 43 -3.48 -0.07 4.48
CA GLU A 43 -4.47 -1.10 4.82
C GLU A 43 -3.94 -2.52 4.58
N ALA A 44 -4.60 -3.52 5.15
CA ALA A 44 -4.30 -4.93 4.95
C ALA A 44 -5.49 -5.64 4.26
N TYR A 45 -5.17 -6.59 3.39
CA TYR A 45 -6.09 -7.27 2.49
C TYR A 45 -5.92 -8.79 2.61
N GLU A 46 -6.97 -9.53 2.31
CA GLU A 46 -6.93 -11.00 2.32
C GLU A 46 -6.23 -11.56 1.07
N SER A 47 -6.19 -10.79 -0.02
CA SER A 47 -5.59 -11.21 -1.29
C SER A 47 -4.77 -10.12 -1.97
N ARG A 48 -3.85 -10.55 -2.83
CA ARG A 48 -3.02 -9.66 -3.65
C ARG A 48 -3.86 -8.85 -4.62
N GLU A 49 -4.86 -9.48 -5.20
CA GLU A 49 -5.72 -8.95 -6.25
C GLU A 49 -6.59 -7.82 -5.70
N GLU A 50 -7.11 -8.00 -4.48
CA GLU A 50 -7.85 -6.98 -3.76
C GLU A 50 -6.96 -5.78 -3.43
N CYS A 51 -5.79 -6.01 -2.80
CA CYS A 51 -4.82 -4.95 -2.54
C CYS A 51 -4.49 -4.15 -3.80
N LYS A 52 -4.23 -4.83 -4.93
CA LYS A 52 -3.89 -4.16 -6.19
C LYS A 52 -5.07 -3.37 -6.79
N ARG A 53 -6.30 -3.84 -6.62
CA ARG A 53 -7.50 -3.15 -7.10
C ARG A 53 -7.69 -1.86 -6.32
N ASP A 54 -7.61 -1.94 -5.01
CA ASP A 54 -7.85 -0.81 -4.11
C ASP A 54 -6.69 0.19 -4.18
N MET A 55 -5.45 -0.28 -4.29
CA MET A 55 -4.28 0.57 -4.57
C MET A 55 -4.49 1.43 -5.83
N LYS A 56 -5.00 0.85 -6.93
CA LYS A 56 -5.29 1.63 -8.15
C LYS A 56 -6.40 2.67 -7.91
N GLY A 57 -7.44 2.30 -7.18
CA GLY A 57 -8.52 3.22 -6.80
C GLY A 57 -8.00 4.40 -5.96
N LEU A 58 -7.18 4.09 -4.96
CA LEU A 58 -6.53 5.07 -4.09
C LEU A 58 -5.64 6.04 -4.89
N ILE A 59 -4.74 5.51 -5.74
CA ILE A 59 -3.85 6.32 -6.58
C ILE A 59 -4.65 7.28 -7.45
N ASN A 60 -5.71 6.80 -8.10
CA ASN A 60 -6.57 7.64 -8.93
C ASN A 60 -7.26 8.72 -8.10
N SER A 61 -7.79 8.38 -6.92
CA SER A 61 -8.44 9.34 -6.02
C SER A 61 -7.48 10.43 -5.54
N ILE A 62 -6.26 10.05 -5.14
CA ILE A 62 -5.23 10.99 -4.72
C ILE A 62 -4.80 11.90 -5.88
N LYS A 63 -4.62 11.33 -7.07
CA LYS A 63 -4.27 12.08 -8.29
C LYS A 63 -5.32 13.14 -8.63
N THR A 64 -6.60 12.76 -8.68
CA THR A 64 -7.71 13.68 -8.93
C THR A 64 -7.71 14.80 -7.88
N SER A 65 -7.64 14.43 -6.60
CA SER A 65 -7.64 15.39 -5.49
C SER A 65 -6.45 16.37 -5.56
N ALA A 66 -5.29 15.93 -6.03
CA ALA A 66 -4.12 16.79 -6.17
C ALA A 66 -4.27 17.78 -7.34
N ILE A 67 -4.80 17.31 -8.48
CA ILE A 67 -5.13 18.16 -9.62
C ILE A 67 -6.14 19.24 -9.22
N ASP A 68 -7.18 18.87 -8.45
CA ASP A 68 -8.20 19.81 -7.95
C ASP A 68 -7.60 20.89 -7.02
N ARG A 69 -6.50 20.57 -6.32
CA ARG A 69 -5.73 21.53 -5.49
C ARG A 69 -4.73 22.37 -6.28
N GLY A 70 -4.71 22.24 -7.60
CA GLY A 70 -3.79 22.93 -8.51
C GLY A 70 -2.36 22.40 -8.45
N GLU A 71 -2.15 21.15 -8.02
CA GLU A 71 -0.85 20.49 -8.07
C GLU A 71 -0.64 19.88 -9.46
N LYS A 72 0.58 19.99 -9.99
CA LYS A 72 0.96 19.25 -11.19
C LYS A 72 1.35 17.85 -10.77
N VAL A 73 0.66 16.85 -11.32
CA VAL A 73 0.90 15.43 -11.02
C VAL A 73 1.48 14.74 -12.24
N SER A 74 2.59 14.03 -12.08
CA SER A 74 3.13 13.13 -13.10
C SER A 74 3.19 11.69 -12.57
N ASP A 75 2.91 10.74 -13.45
CA ASP A 75 3.13 9.33 -13.20
C ASP A 75 4.62 9.05 -13.51
N SER A 76 5.46 8.85 -12.48
CA SER A 76 6.88 8.55 -12.69
C SER A 76 7.11 7.07 -13.01
N GLU A 77 6.35 6.18 -12.39
CA GLU A 77 6.40 4.71 -12.56
C GLU A 77 5.02 4.09 -12.33
N ARG A 78 4.85 2.79 -12.63
CA ARG A 78 3.59 2.08 -12.30
C ARG A 78 3.39 2.10 -10.78
N ASN A 79 2.36 2.80 -10.33
CA ASN A 79 2.02 3.01 -8.92
C ASN A 79 2.91 4.00 -8.15
N ALA A 80 3.51 4.96 -8.86
CA ALA A 80 4.19 6.10 -8.24
C ALA A 80 3.61 7.42 -8.73
N LEU A 81 3.40 8.37 -7.82
CA LEU A 81 2.93 9.72 -8.11
C LEU A 81 3.99 10.73 -7.70
N VAL A 82 4.26 11.70 -8.58
CA VAL A 82 5.06 12.88 -8.26
C VAL A 82 4.16 14.10 -8.28
N PHE A 83 4.21 14.88 -7.21
CA PHE A 83 3.43 16.09 -6.98
C PHE A 83 4.35 17.31 -6.97
N GLU A 84 4.06 18.28 -7.82
CA GLU A 84 4.79 19.55 -7.89
C GLU A 84 3.87 20.72 -7.49
N LYS A 85 4.29 21.48 -6.45
CA LYS A 85 3.61 22.71 -6.03
C LYS A 85 4.64 23.77 -5.60
N ARG A 86 4.62 24.94 -6.26
CA ARG A 86 5.46 26.11 -5.93
C ARG A 86 6.97 25.78 -5.79
N GLY A 87 7.50 24.95 -6.69
CA GLY A 87 8.91 24.56 -6.69
C GLY A 87 9.29 23.46 -5.70
N VAL A 88 8.33 22.93 -4.92
CA VAL A 88 8.53 21.74 -4.09
C VAL A 88 8.02 20.51 -4.84
N SER A 89 8.87 19.49 -4.96
CA SER A 89 8.53 18.19 -5.55
C SER A 89 8.45 17.12 -4.45
N ARG A 90 7.33 16.41 -4.40
CA ARG A 90 7.07 15.27 -3.51
C ARG A 90 6.73 14.04 -4.32
N SER A 91 6.99 12.89 -3.75
CA SER A 91 6.77 11.59 -4.36
C SER A 91 6.04 10.67 -3.39
N ALA A 92 5.24 9.78 -3.94
CA ALA A 92 4.63 8.68 -3.21
C ALA A 92 4.64 7.41 -4.09
N HIS A 93 5.21 6.34 -3.56
CA HIS A 93 5.27 5.02 -4.21
C HIS A 93 4.41 4.05 -3.40
N TYR A 94 3.59 3.27 -4.10
CA TYR A 94 2.61 2.38 -3.50
C TYR A 94 2.95 0.92 -3.81
N TYR A 95 2.93 0.07 -2.78
CA TYR A 95 3.35 -1.32 -2.88
C TYR A 95 2.33 -2.24 -2.21
N CYS A 96 1.89 -3.27 -2.94
CA CYS A 96 1.17 -4.40 -2.34
C CYS A 96 2.15 -5.53 -2.09
N LEU A 97 2.45 -5.78 -0.81
CA LEU A 97 3.45 -6.78 -0.39
C LEU A 97 2.83 -7.79 0.58
N PRO A 98 3.29 -9.04 0.61
CA PRO A 98 2.93 -9.99 1.65
C PRO A 98 3.22 -9.43 3.05
N ALA A 99 2.40 -9.77 4.05
CA ALA A 99 2.54 -9.25 5.41
C ALA A 99 3.83 -9.67 6.13
N ASP A 100 4.48 -10.75 5.68
CA ASP A 100 5.78 -11.20 6.14
C ASP A 100 6.97 -10.42 5.53
N LEU A 101 6.70 -9.53 4.56
CA LEU A 101 7.71 -8.70 3.93
C LEU A 101 7.60 -7.24 4.40
N ASP A 102 8.61 -6.80 5.15
CA ASP A 102 8.81 -5.40 5.51
C ASP A 102 9.73 -4.72 4.48
N PRO A 103 9.24 -3.74 3.70
CA PRO A 103 10.03 -3.07 2.67
C PRO A 103 10.98 -1.99 3.22
N ARG A 104 10.88 -1.65 4.51
CA ARG A 104 11.68 -0.57 5.10
C ARG A 104 13.16 -0.94 5.12
N PRO A 105 14.08 0.02 4.85
CA PRO A 105 15.50 -0.20 5.00
C PRO A 105 15.83 -0.68 6.41
N ARG A 106 16.61 -1.76 6.53
CA ARG A 106 17.18 -2.17 7.81
C ARG A 106 18.40 -1.30 8.07
N ASN A 107 18.31 -0.41 9.06
CA ASN A 107 19.46 0.33 9.59
C ASN A 107 20.42 -0.59 10.34
#